data_AF-A0A9N7MEN6-F1
#
_entry.id   AF-A0A9N7MEN6-F1
#
_cell.length_a   1.000
_cell.length_b   1.000
_cell.length_c   1.000
_cell.angle_alpha   90.00
_cell.angle_beta   90.00
_cell.angle_gamma   90.00
#
_symmetry.space_group_name_H-M   'P 1'
#
loop_
_entity.id
_entity.type
_entity.pdbx_description
1 polymer ?
#
loop_
_entity_poly.entity_id
_entity_poly.type
_entity_poly.pdbx_seq_one_letter_code
_entity_poly.pdbx_strand_id
1 'polypeptide(L)'
;LKISLDWLGGDRMEYRRLAAVLILKEMAENASTVFNVHVPEFVEAIWVALRDPKLNIRERAVEALRACLWVIEKRETRWRVQWYYRMFEATQDGLGRNAPIHCIHGSLLAVGELLRW
;
A
#
# COMPACT_ATOMS: atom_id res chain seq x y z
N LEU A 1 -8.37 11.52 -1.30
CA LEU A 1 -8.49 10.05 -1.38
C LEU A 1 -8.66 9.59 -2.82
N LYS A 2 -9.83 9.78 -3.44
CA LYS A 2 -10.08 9.35 -4.83
C LYS A 2 -9.01 9.82 -5.84
N ILE A 3 -8.73 11.13 -5.89
CA ILE A 3 -7.66 11.68 -6.75
C ILE A 3 -6.29 11.03 -6.48
N SER A 4 -5.96 10.76 -5.21
CA SER A 4 -4.69 10.14 -4.83
C SER A 4 -4.62 8.68 -5.30
N LEU A 5 -5.73 7.95 -5.22
CA LEU A 5 -5.84 6.58 -5.72
C LEU A 5 -5.78 6.55 -7.26
N ASP A 6 -6.44 7.50 -7.93
CA ASP A 6 -6.35 7.68 -9.38
C ASP A 6 -4.91 7.98 -9.83
N TRP A 7 -4.15 8.76 -9.05
CA TRP A 7 -2.73 9.02 -9.33
C TRP A 7 -1.84 7.78 -9.19
N LEU A 8 -2.24 6.77 -8.42
CA LEU A 8 -1.56 5.48 -8.37
C LEU A 8 -1.95 4.59 -9.55
N GLY A 9 -3.22 4.61 -9.96
CA GLY A 9 -3.73 3.78 -11.08
C GLY A 9 -3.46 4.33 -12.49
N GLY A 10 -3.20 5.63 -12.63
CA GLY A 10 -2.97 6.29 -13.91
C GLY A 10 -1.51 6.26 -14.40
N ASP A 11 -1.24 7.07 -15.42
CA ASP A 11 0.09 7.21 -16.01
C ASP A 11 1.16 7.56 -14.97
N ARG A 12 2.34 6.95 -15.11
CA ARG A 12 3.44 7.15 -14.17
C ARG A 12 3.93 8.59 -14.22
N MET A 13 3.56 9.36 -13.20
CA MET A 13 4.15 10.66 -12.90
C MET A 13 4.73 10.61 -11.48
N GLU A 14 6.06 10.68 -11.38
CA GLU A 14 6.82 10.41 -10.15
C GLU A 14 6.34 11.28 -8.97
N TYR A 15 6.21 12.59 -9.20
CA TYR A 15 5.73 13.53 -8.18
C TYR A 15 4.28 13.25 -7.75
N ARG A 16 3.43 12.77 -8.66
CA ARG A 16 2.04 12.39 -8.32
C ARG A 16 2.00 11.13 -7.47
N ARG A 17 2.82 10.12 -7.79
CA ARG A 17 2.92 8.90 -6.97
C ARG A 17 3.43 9.20 -5.57
N LEU A 18 4.48 10.02 -5.46
CA LEU A 18 5.01 10.44 -4.17
C LEU A 18 3.97 11.24 -3.35
N ALA A 19 3.31 12.23 -3.97
CA ALA A 19 2.26 12.99 -3.31
C ALA A 19 1.07 12.11 -2.91
N ALA A 20 0.68 11.16 -3.75
CA ALA A 20 -0.42 10.24 -3.48
C ALA A 20 -0.16 9.42 -2.22
N VAL A 21 1.01 8.78 -2.09
CA VAL A 21 1.32 7.95 -0.91
C VAL A 21 1.40 8.78 0.37
N LEU A 22 1.92 10.01 0.31
CA LEU A 22 1.94 10.91 1.46
C LEU A 22 0.52 11.31 1.88
N ILE A 23 -0.34 11.71 0.94
CA ILE A 23 -1.74 12.07 1.24
C ILE A 23 -2.48 10.86 1.81
N LEU A 24 -2.31 9.67 1.23
CA LEU A 24 -2.99 8.46 1.70
C LEU A 24 -2.56 8.08 3.12
N LYS A 25 -1.26 8.20 3.44
CA LYS A 25 -0.75 8.01 4.80
C LYS A 25 -1.42 8.99 5.78
N GLU A 26 -1.34 10.29 5.51
CA GLU A 26 -1.88 11.31 6.43
C GLU A 26 -3.39 11.16 6.62
N MET A 27 -4.12 10.74 5.59
CA MET A 27 -5.54 10.48 5.70
C MET A 27 -5.85 9.22 6.51
N ALA A 28 -5.05 8.16 6.40
CA ALA A 28 -5.21 6.96 7.21
C ALA A 28 -4.96 7.25 8.70
N GLU A 29 -3.93 8.05 9.00
CA GLU A 29 -3.55 8.41 10.38
C GLU A 29 -4.55 9.40 11.01
N ASN A 30 -4.90 10.48 10.30
CA ASN A 30 -5.63 11.61 10.89
C ASN A 30 -7.14 11.57 10.61
N ALA A 31 -7.58 10.83 9.59
CA ALA A 31 -8.98 10.78 9.16
C ALA A 31 -9.46 9.33 8.95
N SER A 32 -9.09 8.42 9.85
CA SER A 32 -9.31 6.97 9.72
C SER A 32 -10.76 6.55 9.39
N THR A 33 -11.77 7.26 9.91
CA THR A 33 -13.18 6.96 9.60
C THR A 33 -13.52 7.23 8.14
N VAL A 34 -13.01 8.33 7.58
CA VAL A 34 -13.18 8.68 6.17
C VAL A 34 -12.32 7.77 5.30
N PHE A 35 -11.11 7.43 5.74
CA PHE A 35 -10.23 6.53 5.01
C PHE A 35 -10.78 5.10 4.90
N ASN A 36 -11.43 4.59 5.94
CA ASN A 36 -11.85 3.19 6.04
C ASN A 36 -12.71 2.70 4.86
N VAL A 37 -13.54 3.56 4.28
CA VAL A 37 -14.38 3.19 3.12
C VAL A 37 -13.56 2.93 1.84
N HIS A 38 -12.33 3.45 1.79
CA HIS A 38 -11.41 3.32 0.66
C HIS A 38 -10.35 2.23 0.85
N VAL A 39 -10.35 1.52 1.98
CA VAL A 39 -9.37 0.44 2.26
C VAL A 39 -9.30 -0.59 1.13
N PRO A 40 -10.43 -1.09 0.57
CA PRO A 40 -10.37 -2.05 -0.54
C PRO A 40 -9.63 -1.49 -1.76
N GLU A 41 -9.92 -0.25 -2.15
CA GLU A 41 -9.31 0.41 -3.30
C GLU A 41 -7.82 0.70 -3.05
N PHE A 42 -7.48 1.11 -1.82
CA PHE A 42 -6.10 1.36 -1.39
C PHE A 42 -5.24 0.09 -1.46
N VAL A 43 -5.75 -1.02 -0.94
CA VAL A 43 -5.04 -2.32 -0.88
C VAL A 43 -4.62 -2.79 -2.28
N GLU A 44 -5.46 -2.56 -3.29
CA GLU A 44 -5.13 -2.88 -4.68
C GLU A 44 -4.15 -1.85 -5.28
N ALA A 45 -4.37 -0.55 -5.06
CA ALA A 45 -3.60 0.51 -5.70
C ALA A 45 -2.17 0.69 -5.14
N ILE A 46 -1.95 0.42 -3.85
CA ILE A 46 -0.68 0.71 -3.17
C ILE A 46 0.51 -0.07 -3.75
N TRP A 47 0.25 -1.23 -4.36
CA TRP A 47 1.27 -2.05 -5.01
C TRP A 47 2.01 -1.33 -6.14
N VAL A 48 1.36 -0.38 -6.81
CA VAL A 48 2.00 0.43 -7.84
C VAL A 48 3.15 1.26 -7.26
N ALA A 49 2.95 1.83 -6.05
CA ALA A 49 3.98 2.62 -5.38
C ALA A 49 5.01 1.75 -4.67
N LEU A 50 4.59 0.63 -4.06
CA LEU A 50 5.51 -0.33 -3.42
C LEU A 50 6.50 -0.94 -4.42
N ARG A 51 6.12 -1.05 -5.69
CA ARG A 51 6.94 -1.57 -6.78
C ARG A 51 7.49 -0.46 -7.68
N ASP A 52 7.50 0.81 -7.26
CA ASP A 52 8.08 1.87 -8.08
C ASP A 52 9.61 1.70 -8.22
N PRO A 53 10.21 1.99 -9.38
CA PRO A 53 11.67 1.96 -9.55
C PRO A 53 12.42 2.87 -8.57
N LYS A 54 11.79 3.94 -8.06
CA LYS A 54 12.41 4.88 -7.12
C LYS A 54 12.27 4.41 -5.67
N LEU A 55 13.39 4.35 -4.95
CA LEU A 55 13.44 3.92 -3.56
C LEU A 55 12.59 4.80 -2.63
N ASN A 56 12.69 6.13 -2.76
CA ASN A 56 11.95 7.07 -1.92
C ASN A 56 10.43 6.86 -1.98
N ILE A 57 9.87 6.59 -3.16
CA ILE A 57 8.43 6.31 -3.31
C ILE A 57 8.07 5.02 -2.59
N ARG A 58 8.89 3.97 -2.72
CA ARG A 58 8.66 2.70 -2.04
C ARG A 58 8.67 2.84 -0.52
N GLU A 59 9.64 3.56 0.03
CA GLU A 59 9.73 3.81 1.48
C GLU A 59 8.49 4.56 2.00
N ARG A 60 8.04 5.60 1.27
CA ARG A 60 6.81 6.32 1.66
C ARG A 60 5.55 5.48 1.47
N ALA A 61 5.51 4.60 0.47
CA ALA A 61 4.40 3.66 0.27
C ALA A 61 4.29 2.67 1.43
N VAL A 62 5.41 2.22 2.00
CA VAL A 62 5.43 1.36 3.19
C VAL A 62 4.87 2.07 4.42
N GLU A 63 5.21 3.35 4.61
CA GLU A 63 4.60 4.13 5.69
C GLU A 63 3.08 4.26 5.53
N ALA A 64 2.60 4.50 4.31
CA ALA A 64 1.17 4.54 4.00
C ALA A 64 0.50 3.18 4.25
N LEU A 65 1.16 2.08 3.87
CA LEU A 65 0.68 0.72 4.14
C LEU A 65 0.56 0.46 5.64
N ARG A 66 1.59 0.82 6.43
CA ARG A 66 1.57 0.67 7.89
C ARG A 66 0.40 1.42 8.51
N ALA A 67 0.16 2.67 8.10
CA ALA A 67 -0.96 3.46 8.57
C ALA A 67 -2.31 2.79 8.24
N CYS A 68 -2.44 2.22 7.04
CA CYS A 68 -3.64 1.46 6.65
C CYS A 68 -3.84 0.20 7.50
N LEU A 69 -2.79 -0.60 7.74
CA LEU A 69 -2.86 -1.80 8.56
C LEU A 69 -3.30 -1.49 10.00
N TRP A 70 -2.82 -0.39 10.58
CA TRP A 70 -3.28 0.09 11.90
C TRP A 70 -4.78 0.43 11.91
N VAL A 71 -5.31 1.01 10.83
CA VAL A 71 -6.77 1.28 10.71
C VAL A 71 -7.56 -0.04 10.64
N ILE A 72 -7.07 -1.03 9.89
CA ILE A 72 -7.69 -2.36 9.77
C ILE A 72 -7.65 -3.11 11.10
N GLU A 73 -6.53 -3.06 11.82
CA GLU A 73 -6.37 -3.77 13.09
C GLU A 73 -7.35 -3.26 14.15
N LYS A 74 -7.47 -1.94 14.30
CA LYS A 74 -8.37 -1.30 15.26
C LYS A 74 -9.85 -1.51 14.98
N ARG A 75 -10.18 -1.73 13.71
CA ARG A 75 -11.57 -1.92 13.26
C ARG A 75 -11.70 -3.39 12.92
N GLU A 76 -11.98 -4.22 13.92
CA GLU A 76 -12.19 -5.65 13.74
C GLU A 76 -13.31 -5.89 12.70
N THR A 77 -12.91 -6.03 11.44
CA THR A 77 -13.83 -6.17 10.32
C THR A 77 -13.98 -7.64 9.97
N ARG A 78 -15.17 -8.03 9.52
CA ARG A 78 -15.42 -9.35 8.94
C ARG A 78 -14.43 -9.72 7.83
N TRP A 79 -13.84 -8.73 7.17
CA TRP A 79 -12.97 -8.88 6.01
C TRP A 79 -11.47 -8.82 6.33
N ARG A 80 -11.09 -8.63 7.61
CA ARG A 80 -9.68 -8.53 8.03
C ARG A 80 -8.84 -9.67 7.45
N VAL A 81 -9.24 -10.92 7.71
CA VAL A 81 -8.52 -12.11 7.23
C VAL A 81 -8.37 -12.11 5.71
N GLN A 82 -9.43 -11.71 4.99
CA GLN A 82 -9.39 -11.66 3.52
C GLN A 82 -8.39 -10.61 3.02
N TRP A 83 -8.32 -9.43 3.64
CA TRP A 83 -7.38 -8.39 3.22
C TRP A 83 -5.93 -8.77 3.51
N TYR A 84 -5.65 -9.34 4.68
CA TYR A 84 -4.31 -9.85 4.99
C TYR A 84 -3.89 -10.94 4.01
N TYR A 85 -4.80 -11.86 3.67
CA TYR A 85 -4.52 -12.91 2.71
C TYR A 85 -4.23 -12.36 1.32
N ARG A 86 -5.06 -11.45 0.79
CA ARG A 86 -4.79 -10.80 -0.51
C ARG A 86 -3.46 -10.05 -0.53
N MET A 87 -3.17 -9.32 0.55
CA MET A 87 -1.90 -8.61 0.67
C MET A 87 -0.72 -9.59 0.67
N PHE A 88 -0.85 -10.71 1.39
CA PHE A 88 0.16 -11.76 1.39
C PHE A 88 0.34 -12.38 0.00
N GLU A 89 -0.72 -12.77 -0.70
CA GLU A 89 -0.64 -13.29 -2.07
C GLU A 89 0.08 -12.30 -3.01
N ALA A 90 -0.28 -11.02 -2.93
CA ALA A 90 0.37 -9.98 -3.73
C ALA A 90 1.86 -9.80 -3.38
N THR A 91 2.31 -10.13 -2.16
CA THR A 91 3.75 -10.16 -1.88
C THR A 91 4.45 -11.25 -2.70
N GLN A 92 3.84 -12.44 -2.81
CA GLN A 92 4.40 -13.61 -3.49
C GLN A 92 4.59 -13.37 -4.98
N ASP A 93 3.65 -12.65 -5.63
CA ASP A 93 3.78 -12.24 -7.03
C ASP A 93 5.07 -11.47 -7.31
N GLY A 94 5.48 -10.58 -6.40
CA GLY A 94 6.70 -9.80 -6.56
C GLY A 94 7.99 -10.54 -6.21
N LEU A 95 7.90 -11.78 -5.71
CA LEU A 95 9.03 -12.65 -5.35
C LEU A 95 9.28 -13.76 -6.39
N GLY A 96 8.58 -13.72 -7.52
CA GLY A 96 8.75 -14.68 -8.61
C GLY A 96 10.15 -14.69 -9.22
N ARG A 97 10.50 -15.80 -9.89
CA ARG A 97 11.77 -15.95 -10.61
C ARG A 97 11.86 -14.89 -11.71
N ASN A 98 12.96 -14.14 -11.75
CA ASN A 98 13.21 -13.00 -12.64
C ASN A 98 12.36 -11.73 -12.35
N ALA A 99 11.72 -11.63 -11.18
CA ALA A 99 11.08 -10.38 -10.79
C ALA A 99 12.10 -9.22 -10.75
N PRO A 100 11.73 -8.01 -11.21
CA PRO A 100 12.60 -6.86 -11.10
C PRO A 100 13.00 -6.58 -9.65
N ILE A 101 14.23 -6.11 -9.42
CA ILE A 101 14.77 -5.81 -8.07
C ILE A 101 13.83 -4.89 -7.29
N HIS A 102 13.20 -3.92 -7.97
CA HIS A 102 12.28 -3.00 -7.31
C HIS A 102 11.00 -3.67 -6.80
N CYS A 103 10.48 -4.66 -7.54
CA CYS A 103 9.34 -5.48 -7.14
C CYS A 103 9.70 -6.38 -5.96
N ILE A 104 10.85 -7.07 -6.01
CA ILE A 104 11.32 -7.95 -4.93
C ILE A 104 11.44 -7.16 -3.62
N HIS A 105 12.16 -6.04 -3.65
CA HIS A 105 12.35 -5.21 -2.46
C HIS A 105 11.04 -4.58 -1.98
N GLY A 106 10.15 -4.17 -2.88
CA GLY A 106 8.79 -3.71 -2.53
C GLY A 106 7.98 -4.78 -1.80
N SER A 107 7.97 -6.00 -2.31
CA SER A 107 7.32 -7.15 -1.67
C SER A 107 7.91 -7.48 -0.31
N LEU A 108 9.23 -7.51 -0.18
CA LEU A 108 9.89 -7.77 1.11
C LEU A 108 9.56 -6.73 2.17
N LEU A 109 9.48 -5.45 1.79
CA LEU A 109 9.05 -4.39 2.70
C LEU A 109 7.60 -4.59 3.14
N ALA A 110 6.69 -4.92 2.22
CA ALA A 110 5.29 -5.19 2.53
C ALA A 110 5.14 -6.42 3.45
N VAL A 111 5.87 -7.51 3.20
CA VAL A 111 5.93 -8.67 4.11
C VAL A 111 6.39 -8.23 5.50
N GLY A 112 7.43 -7.38 5.57
CA GLY A 112 7.94 -6.85 6.82
C GLY A 112 6.89 -6.06 7.62
N GLU A 113 5.98 -5.34 6.97
CA GLU A 113 4.85 -4.71 7.65
C GLU A 113 3.77 -5.73 8.05
N LEU A 114 3.41 -6.67 7.17
CA LEU A 114 2.39 -7.68 7.46
C LEU A 114 2.75 -8.59 8.64
N LEU A 115 4.04 -8.84 8.89
CA LEU A 115 4.50 -9.64 10.03
C LEU A 115 4.54 -8.87 11.36
N ARG A 116 4.40 -7.55 11.35
CA ARG A 116 4.37 -6.73 12.58
C ARG A 116 2.99 -6.64 13.22
N TRP A 117 1.94 -7.02 12.50
CA TRP A 117 0.53 -6.90 12.88
C TRP A 117 -0.14 -8.27 12.82
#